data_AF-A0A9E6JRE9-F1
#
_entry.id   AF-A0A9E6JRE9-F1
#
_cell.length_a   1.000
_cell.length_b   1.000
_cell.length_c   1.000
_cell.angle_alpha   90.00
_cell.angle_beta   90.00
_cell.angle_gamma   90.00
#
_symmetry.space_group_name_H-M   'P 1'
#
loop_
_entity.id
_entity.type
_entity.pdbx_description
1 polymer ?
#
loop_
_entity_poly.entity_id
_entity_poly.type
_entity_poly.pdbx_seq_one_letter_code
_entity_poly.pdbx_strand_id
1 'polypeptide(L)'
;MKEDPAQGVKGAVVLERRMMFTGMAVQHRVRVRVLSESGRAAVAYLGLTPESCELEGRTVQRDGSVVLYDKVGDFTSKTLSEGGDSYVQKGLIPPGVTPDCVVEVRWAELVGGGEGRQLPTSLGYSAEWTLGAPYKVLEDVVEFGSGYKWSATVLPGRGGPLPEVRNSGRTRTFVFRDLPAREEVPFSLAPLADRPVVMAWYQPELLAGQAHGNLDNYWQLAARNYWERHYKGWIKTGRAFRALAEELTAGLPADPAEAASLLLRRLDRRIRNVSFPTLAERSSLDILAIRADDYDARHDLENIVRRGAATAEEMGFLFIALLEKAGIHPRLALVQDRTRGLLRLSVPNVFQMDDVLVGVPMPGRGILWLEPGLRYAAPGLVHPDYQ
;
A
#
# COMPACT_ATOMS: atom_id res chain seq x y z
N MET A 1 -21.62 17.05 -0.26
CA MET A 1 -22.95 17.73 -0.12
C MET A 1 -23.62 17.16 1.12
N LYS A 2 -24.00 17.95 2.15
CA LYS A 2 -24.59 17.37 3.39
C LYS A 2 -25.97 16.78 3.08
N GLU A 3 -26.13 15.47 3.22
CA GLU A 3 -27.45 14.83 3.12
C GLU A 3 -28.32 15.24 4.31
N ASP A 4 -29.55 15.66 4.00
CA ASP A 4 -30.61 15.89 4.97
C ASP A 4 -31.16 14.53 5.45
N PRO A 5 -31.01 14.18 6.74
CA PRO A 5 -31.47 12.90 7.28
C PRO A 5 -32.99 12.69 7.17
N ALA A 6 -33.78 13.74 6.86
CA ALA A 6 -35.22 13.63 6.64
C ALA A 6 -35.61 13.08 5.25
N GLN A 7 -34.69 12.99 4.28
CA GLN A 7 -35.04 12.68 2.88
C GLN A 7 -34.93 11.21 2.45
N GLY A 8 -34.58 10.29 3.36
CA GLY A 8 -34.36 8.88 3.02
C GLY A 8 -33.11 8.67 2.14
N VAL A 9 -32.66 7.41 1.99
CA VAL A 9 -31.45 7.10 1.21
C VAL A 9 -31.67 7.43 -0.26
N LYS A 10 -30.95 8.43 -0.79
CA LYS A 10 -31.00 8.81 -2.21
C LYS A 10 -29.98 7.99 -3.00
N GLY A 11 -30.32 7.63 -4.23
CA GLY A 11 -29.42 6.86 -5.10
C GLY A 11 -29.58 5.35 -4.93
N ALA A 12 -28.76 4.74 -4.07
CA ALA A 12 -28.65 3.29 -3.93
C ALA A 12 -28.30 2.87 -2.49
N VAL A 13 -28.48 1.58 -2.18
CA VAL A 13 -28.05 0.93 -0.93
C VAL A 13 -27.28 -0.33 -1.28
N VAL A 14 -26.08 -0.49 -0.72
CA VAL A 14 -25.35 -1.77 -0.79
C VAL A 14 -25.97 -2.69 0.26
N LEU A 15 -26.66 -3.72 -0.20
CA LEU A 15 -27.30 -4.71 0.66
C LEU A 15 -26.27 -5.64 1.29
N GLU A 16 -25.31 -6.08 0.48
CA GLU A 16 -24.22 -6.96 0.91
C GLU A 16 -22.99 -6.65 0.05
N ARG A 17 -21.84 -6.50 0.70
CA ARG A 17 -20.53 -6.65 0.06
C ARG A 17 -19.79 -7.75 0.82
N ARG A 18 -19.29 -8.74 0.11
CA ARG A 18 -18.56 -9.87 0.69
C ARG A 18 -17.25 -10.09 -0.05
N MET A 19 -16.17 -10.21 0.72
CA MET A 19 -14.84 -10.57 0.25
C MET A 19 -14.38 -11.82 1.00
N MET A 20 -14.01 -12.86 0.26
CA MET A 20 -13.48 -14.10 0.83
C MET A 20 -12.06 -14.33 0.30
N PHE A 21 -11.10 -14.22 1.21
CA PHE A 21 -9.69 -14.50 0.98
C PHE A 21 -9.45 -16.00 1.06
N THR A 22 -9.00 -16.56 -0.06
CA THR A 22 -8.55 -17.95 -0.15
C THR A 22 -7.04 -17.98 -0.38
N GLY A 23 -6.45 -19.17 -0.40
CA GLY A 23 -5.01 -19.31 -0.71
C GLY A 23 -4.63 -18.91 -2.14
N MET A 24 -5.58 -18.80 -3.08
CA MET A 24 -5.29 -18.59 -4.50
C MET A 24 -6.08 -17.43 -5.13
N ALA A 25 -7.10 -16.93 -4.46
CA ALA A 25 -7.99 -15.91 -5.00
C ALA A 25 -8.69 -15.13 -3.89
N VAL A 26 -9.10 -13.91 -4.21
CA VAL A 26 -10.09 -13.15 -3.45
C VAL A 26 -11.42 -13.27 -4.19
N GLN A 27 -12.43 -13.86 -3.55
CA GLN A 27 -13.76 -13.96 -4.12
C GLN A 27 -14.62 -12.80 -3.65
N HIS A 28 -15.25 -12.12 -4.59
CA HIS A 28 -16.09 -10.96 -4.36
C HIS A 28 -17.54 -11.28 -4.67
N ARG A 29 -18.45 -10.81 -3.82
CA ARG A 29 -19.89 -10.77 -4.08
C ARG A 29 -20.44 -9.42 -3.65
N VAL A 30 -21.19 -8.77 -4.51
CA VAL A 30 -21.82 -7.49 -4.21
C VAL A 30 -23.30 -7.55 -4.60
N ARG A 31 -24.16 -7.03 -3.72
CA ARG A 31 -25.59 -6.88 -3.93
C ARG A 31 -25.98 -5.43 -3.64
N VAL A 32 -26.55 -4.76 -4.62
CA VAL A 32 -26.92 -3.34 -4.53
C VAL A 32 -28.37 -3.16 -4.94
N ARG A 33 -29.14 -2.46 -4.11
CA ARG A 33 -30.48 -1.98 -4.51
C ARG A 33 -30.33 -0.58 -5.08
N VAL A 34 -30.70 -0.42 -6.34
CA VAL A 34 -30.75 0.88 -7.02
C VAL A 34 -32.13 1.47 -6.72
N LEU A 35 -32.21 2.60 -6.04
CA LEU A 35 -33.48 3.22 -5.62
C LEU A 35 -33.97 4.28 -6.63
N SER A 36 -33.07 4.82 -7.44
CA SER A 36 -33.34 5.93 -8.34
C SER A 36 -32.32 5.99 -9.48
N GLU A 37 -32.57 6.86 -10.45
CA GLU A 37 -31.69 7.05 -11.61
C GLU A 37 -30.27 7.48 -11.21
N SER A 38 -30.12 8.34 -10.20
CA SER A 38 -28.80 8.72 -9.67
C SER A 38 -28.05 7.55 -9.02
N GLY A 39 -28.76 6.50 -8.62
CA GLY A 39 -28.18 5.29 -8.05
C GLY A 39 -27.56 4.33 -9.07
N ARG A 40 -27.79 4.53 -10.37
CA ARG A 40 -27.22 3.65 -11.42
C ARG A 40 -25.69 3.63 -11.40
N ALA A 41 -25.06 4.73 -11.00
CA ALA A 41 -23.61 4.79 -10.87
C ALA A 41 -23.06 3.85 -9.77
N ALA A 42 -23.88 3.45 -8.80
CA ALA A 42 -23.47 2.55 -7.71
C ALA A 42 -23.14 1.12 -8.16
N VAL A 43 -23.58 0.75 -9.37
CA VAL A 43 -23.48 -0.63 -9.88
C VAL A 43 -22.59 -0.73 -11.13
N ALA A 44 -22.01 0.38 -11.58
CA ALA A 44 -21.02 0.39 -12.65
C ALA A 44 -19.63 0.09 -12.07
N TYR A 45 -18.98 -0.97 -12.56
CA TYR A 45 -17.64 -1.36 -12.13
C TYR A 45 -16.67 -1.09 -13.28
N LEU A 46 -15.99 0.06 -13.26
CA LEU A 46 -15.12 0.47 -14.38
C LEU A 46 -13.62 0.17 -14.16
N GLY A 47 -13.27 -0.59 -13.13
CA GLY A 47 -11.89 -0.81 -12.71
C GLY A 47 -11.61 -2.21 -12.18
N LEU A 48 -12.21 -3.24 -12.78
CA LEU A 48 -11.86 -4.62 -12.47
C LEU A 48 -10.43 -4.91 -12.94
N THR A 49 -9.70 -5.67 -12.13
CA THR A 49 -8.31 -6.03 -12.39
C THR A 49 -8.20 -6.95 -13.62
N PRO A 50 -7.07 -6.97 -14.34
CA PRO A 50 -6.84 -7.95 -15.41
C PRO A 50 -7.05 -9.40 -14.94
N GLU A 51 -6.73 -9.69 -13.68
CA GLU A 51 -6.83 -10.99 -13.01
C GLU A 51 -8.27 -11.35 -12.61
N SER A 52 -9.23 -10.44 -12.77
CA SER A 52 -10.64 -10.70 -12.51
C SER A 52 -11.18 -11.78 -13.44
N CYS A 53 -11.68 -12.87 -12.86
CA CYS A 53 -12.26 -14.03 -13.53
C CYS A 53 -13.57 -14.45 -12.84
N GLU A 54 -14.19 -15.54 -13.32
CA GLU A 54 -15.47 -16.05 -12.79
C GLU A 54 -16.57 -14.98 -12.70
N LEU A 55 -16.54 -14.04 -13.65
CA LEU A 55 -17.45 -12.91 -13.72
C LEU A 55 -18.87 -13.38 -14.00
N GLU A 56 -19.77 -13.10 -13.08
CA GLU A 56 -21.19 -13.42 -13.20
C GLU A 56 -22.04 -12.37 -12.51
N GLY A 57 -23.25 -12.16 -13.04
CA GLY A 57 -24.19 -11.30 -12.37
C GLY A 57 -25.57 -11.33 -13.00
N ARG A 58 -26.47 -10.61 -12.33
CA ARG A 58 -27.86 -10.48 -12.75
C ARG A 58 -28.47 -9.20 -12.19
N THR A 59 -29.45 -8.69 -12.90
CA THR A 59 -30.33 -7.61 -12.42
C THR A 59 -31.72 -8.18 -12.18
N VAL A 60 -32.21 -8.07 -10.96
CA VAL A 60 -33.56 -8.46 -10.55
C VAL A 60 -34.43 -7.21 -10.54
N GLN A 61 -35.45 -7.18 -11.39
CA GLN A 61 -36.40 -6.09 -11.47
C GLN A 61 -37.35 -6.08 -10.27
N ARG A 62 -38.09 -4.99 -10.11
CA ARG A 62 -39.11 -4.85 -9.07
C ARG A 62 -40.20 -5.92 -9.13
N ASP A 63 -40.55 -6.39 -10.33
CA ASP A 63 -41.54 -7.45 -10.55
C ASP A 63 -40.97 -8.88 -10.35
N GLY A 64 -39.68 -8.98 -10.01
CA GLY A 64 -38.98 -10.25 -9.82
C GLY A 64 -38.41 -10.85 -11.10
N SER A 65 -38.63 -10.25 -12.27
CA SER A 65 -37.98 -10.68 -13.52
C SER A 65 -36.47 -10.50 -13.44
N VAL A 66 -35.72 -11.37 -14.11
CA VAL A 66 -34.26 -11.43 -14.01
C VAL A 66 -33.63 -11.22 -15.39
N VAL A 67 -32.70 -10.27 -15.46
CA VAL A 67 -31.81 -10.05 -16.59
C VAL A 67 -30.44 -10.63 -16.23
N LEU A 68 -30.07 -11.75 -16.84
CA LEU A 68 -28.76 -12.37 -16.67
C LEU A 68 -27.71 -11.62 -17.51
N TYR A 69 -26.48 -11.54 -17.01
CA TYR A 69 -25.39 -10.88 -17.74
C TYR A 69 -24.80 -11.82 -18.77
N ASP A 70 -24.53 -11.28 -19.95
CA ASP A 70 -23.72 -11.93 -20.96
C ASP A 70 -22.24 -11.78 -20.59
N LYS A 71 -21.56 -12.92 -20.43
CA LYS A 71 -20.14 -13.00 -20.08
C LYS A 71 -19.24 -12.32 -21.13
N VAL A 72 -19.73 -12.12 -22.36
CA VAL A 72 -18.98 -11.48 -23.45
C VAL A 72 -19.44 -10.04 -23.68
N GLY A 73 -20.74 -9.80 -23.80
CA GLY A 73 -21.29 -8.49 -24.18
C GLY A 73 -21.30 -7.44 -23.07
N ASP A 74 -21.56 -7.82 -21.82
CA ASP A 74 -21.74 -6.85 -20.72
C ASP A 74 -20.44 -6.53 -19.98
N PHE A 75 -19.41 -7.35 -20.18
CA PHE A 75 -18.08 -7.15 -19.62
C PHE A 75 -17.16 -6.54 -20.66
N THR A 76 -16.82 -5.27 -20.47
CA THR A 76 -15.93 -4.54 -21.37
C THR A 76 -14.48 -4.77 -20.96
N SER A 77 -13.58 -4.83 -21.95
CA SER A 77 -12.14 -4.75 -21.72
C SER A 77 -11.57 -3.58 -22.52
N LYS A 78 -10.79 -2.73 -21.87
CA LYS A 78 -10.12 -1.60 -22.51
C LYS A 78 -8.63 -1.70 -22.22
N THR A 79 -7.82 -1.73 -23.28
CA THR A 79 -6.37 -1.55 -23.13
C THR A 79 -6.11 -0.08 -22.84
N LEU A 80 -5.53 0.20 -21.68
CA LEU A 80 -5.01 1.51 -21.32
C LEU A 80 -3.50 1.50 -21.57
N SER A 81 -3.00 2.57 -22.17
CA SER A 81 -1.57 2.78 -22.40
C SER A 81 -1.15 4.06 -21.70
N GLU A 82 -0.29 3.93 -20.70
CA GLU A 82 0.26 5.06 -19.95
C GLU A 82 1.74 4.82 -19.70
N GLY A 83 2.58 5.82 -19.98
CA GLY A 83 4.03 5.69 -19.75
C GLY A 83 4.75 4.61 -20.59
N GLY A 84 4.14 4.11 -21.66
CA GLY A 84 4.68 3.03 -22.50
C GLY A 84 4.29 1.61 -22.05
N ASP A 85 3.68 1.48 -20.87
CA ASP A 85 3.05 0.23 -20.44
C ASP A 85 1.60 0.17 -20.94
N SER A 86 1.19 -1.02 -21.38
CA SER A 86 -0.21 -1.31 -21.70
C SER A 86 -0.79 -2.33 -20.73
N TYR A 87 -1.91 -2.02 -20.10
CA TYR A 87 -2.64 -2.97 -19.27
C TYR A 87 -4.11 -3.04 -19.68
N VAL A 88 -4.72 -4.21 -19.49
CA VAL A 88 -6.14 -4.44 -19.81
C VAL A 88 -6.96 -4.14 -18.57
N GLN A 89 -7.75 -3.08 -18.62
CA GLN A 89 -8.76 -2.80 -17.60
C GLN A 89 -10.06 -3.50 -17.99
N LYS A 90 -10.61 -4.28 -17.07
CA LYS A 90 -11.94 -4.88 -17.23
C LYS A 90 -12.99 -3.97 -16.59
N GLY A 91 -14.20 -4.01 -17.12
CA GLY A 91 -15.33 -3.29 -16.55
C GLY A 91 -16.66 -3.99 -16.80
N LEU A 92 -17.67 -3.60 -16.04
CA LEU A 92 -19.04 -4.09 -16.12
C LEU A 92 -19.99 -2.90 -16.00
N ILE A 93 -20.88 -2.77 -16.97
CA ILE A 93 -22.07 -1.92 -16.88
C ILE A 93 -23.27 -2.88 -16.86
N PRO A 94 -23.88 -3.12 -15.70
CA PRO A 94 -24.97 -4.08 -15.59
C PRO A 94 -26.12 -3.77 -16.55
N PRO A 95 -26.60 -4.75 -17.35
CA PRO A 95 -27.79 -4.58 -18.16
C PRO A 95 -29.05 -4.53 -17.31
N GLY A 96 -30.10 -3.92 -17.87
CA GLY A 96 -31.43 -3.91 -17.27
C GLY A 96 -31.55 -3.09 -15.98
N VAL A 97 -30.59 -2.23 -15.66
CA VAL A 97 -30.68 -1.40 -14.43
C VAL A 97 -31.80 -0.38 -14.58
N THR A 98 -32.76 -0.44 -13.67
CA THR A 98 -33.88 0.50 -13.54
C THR A 98 -34.00 0.96 -12.09
N PRO A 99 -34.68 2.09 -11.82
CA PRO A 99 -35.04 2.43 -10.45
C PRO A 99 -35.81 1.28 -9.77
N ASP A 100 -35.45 1.00 -8.53
CA ASP A 100 -36.02 -0.04 -7.67
C ASP A 100 -35.66 -1.50 -8.06
N CYS A 101 -34.55 -1.69 -8.79
CA CYS A 101 -33.98 -3.00 -9.07
C CYS A 101 -32.90 -3.42 -8.05
N VAL A 102 -32.52 -4.70 -8.07
CA VAL A 102 -31.37 -5.24 -7.35
C VAL A 102 -30.34 -5.79 -8.33
N VAL A 103 -29.12 -5.30 -8.25
CA VAL A 103 -27.97 -5.83 -9.00
C VAL A 103 -27.19 -6.77 -8.10
N GLU A 104 -26.88 -7.96 -8.60
CA GLU A 104 -26.01 -8.93 -7.93
C GLU A 104 -24.85 -9.29 -8.84
N VAL A 105 -23.62 -9.11 -8.36
CA VAL A 105 -22.39 -9.39 -9.13
C VAL A 105 -21.46 -10.25 -8.27
N ARG A 106 -20.79 -11.20 -8.90
CA ARG A 106 -19.69 -11.96 -8.31
C ARG A 106 -18.52 -12.07 -9.28
N TRP A 107 -17.32 -12.09 -8.73
CA TRP A 107 -16.09 -12.35 -9.47
C TRP A 107 -15.03 -12.89 -8.52
N ALA A 108 -13.96 -13.45 -9.08
CA ALA A 108 -12.77 -13.82 -8.35
C ALA A 108 -11.57 -13.04 -8.90
N GLU A 109 -10.70 -12.57 -8.03
CA GLU A 109 -9.40 -12.00 -8.40
C GLU A 109 -8.34 -13.02 -8.02
N LEU A 110 -7.67 -13.60 -9.01
CA LEU A 110 -6.59 -14.54 -8.74
C LEU A 110 -5.45 -13.80 -8.04
N VAL A 111 -5.04 -14.31 -6.88
CA VAL A 111 -3.81 -13.87 -6.22
C VAL A 111 -2.69 -14.51 -7.02
N GLY A 112 -2.06 -13.71 -7.89
CA GLY A 112 -1.16 -14.16 -8.95
C GLY A 112 -0.20 -15.27 -8.51
N GLY A 113 -0.38 -16.45 -9.11
CA GLY A 113 0.59 -17.55 -9.07
C GLY A 113 1.79 -17.21 -9.95
N GLY A 114 2.99 -17.48 -9.43
CA GLY A 114 4.26 -17.22 -10.11
C GLY A 114 4.74 -15.78 -9.91
N GLU A 115 5.86 -15.64 -9.21
CA GLU A 115 6.75 -14.47 -9.22
C GLU A 115 6.08 -13.09 -9.41
N GLY A 116 5.64 -12.47 -8.31
CA GLY A 116 5.79 -11.01 -8.21
C GLY A 116 4.57 -10.09 -8.30
N ARG A 117 3.32 -10.52 -8.04
CA ARG A 117 2.22 -9.57 -7.77
C ARG A 117 1.39 -9.98 -6.56
N GLN A 118 1.96 -9.66 -5.41
CA GLN A 118 1.34 -9.73 -4.10
C GLN A 118 0.33 -8.56 -3.92
N LEU A 119 -0.70 -8.79 -3.10
CA LEU A 119 -1.80 -7.84 -2.83
C LEU A 119 -1.29 -6.45 -2.43
N PRO A 120 -2.05 -5.37 -2.71
CA PRO A 120 -1.56 -4.01 -2.57
C PRO A 120 -1.56 -3.58 -1.09
N THR A 121 -0.41 -3.73 -0.42
CA THR A 121 0.34 -2.68 0.31
C THR A 121 1.79 -3.13 0.54
N SER A 122 2.68 -2.17 0.82
CA SER A 122 4.13 -2.25 1.06
C SER A 122 4.76 -3.65 0.96
N LEU A 123 5.44 -3.90 -0.17
CA LEU A 123 6.16 -5.15 -0.48
C LEU A 123 5.30 -6.40 -0.67
N GLY A 124 3.96 -6.31 -0.57
CA GLY A 124 3.04 -7.41 -0.83
C GLY A 124 2.80 -8.37 0.36
N TYR A 125 3.31 -7.99 1.52
CA TYR A 125 3.17 -8.73 2.76
C TYR A 125 2.11 -8.13 3.70
N SER A 126 1.41 -7.09 3.25
CA SER A 126 0.25 -6.51 3.92
C SER A 126 -0.80 -6.09 2.91
N ALA A 127 -2.04 -5.93 3.36
CA ALA A 127 -3.12 -5.34 2.59
C ALA A 127 -4.15 -4.71 3.54
N GLU A 128 -4.72 -3.59 3.10
CA GLU A 128 -5.77 -2.87 3.81
C GLU A 128 -7.04 -2.80 2.95
N TRP A 129 -8.17 -3.17 3.54
CA TRP A 129 -9.49 -3.04 2.91
C TRP A 129 -10.30 -2.02 3.67
N THR A 130 -10.45 -0.85 3.04
CA THR A 130 -11.32 0.20 3.53
C THR A 130 -12.77 -0.20 3.38
N LEU A 131 -13.50 -0.17 4.49
CA LEU A 131 -14.90 -0.54 4.56
C LEU A 131 -15.81 0.67 4.39
N GLY A 132 -17.02 0.43 3.88
CA GLY A 132 -17.92 1.47 3.43
C GLY A 132 -17.80 1.78 1.93
N ALA A 133 -18.70 2.65 1.47
CA ALA A 133 -18.86 3.04 0.07
C ALA A 133 -19.46 4.46 0.01
N PRO A 134 -19.54 5.08 -1.18
CA PRO A 134 -20.32 6.31 -1.39
C PRO A 134 -21.81 6.17 -1.03
N TYR A 135 -22.28 4.95 -0.79
CA TYR A 135 -23.65 4.60 -0.43
C TYR A 135 -23.68 3.85 0.90
N LYS A 136 -24.84 3.87 1.59
CA LYS A 136 -25.05 3.10 2.81
C LYS A 136 -24.81 1.61 2.53
N VAL A 137 -24.07 0.93 3.42
CA VAL A 137 -23.84 -0.51 3.35
C VAL A 137 -24.53 -1.20 4.52
N LEU A 138 -25.47 -2.10 4.25
CA LEU A 138 -26.20 -2.83 5.29
C LEU A 138 -25.35 -3.95 5.89
N GLU A 139 -24.62 -4.68 5.06
CA GLU A 139 -23.71 -5.74 5.49
C GLU A 139 -22.42 -5.70 4.65
N ASP A 140 -21.28 -5.62 5.33
CA ASP A 140 -19.94 -5.71 4.74
C ASP A 140 -19.20 -6.85 5.42
N VAL A 141 -18.82 -7.87 4.66
CA VAL A 141 -18.33 -9.16 5.15
C VAL A 141 -16.94 -9.41 4.62
N VAL A 142 -16.00 -9.64 5.52
CA VAL A 142 -14.63 -10.01 5.17
C VAL A 142 -14.30 -11.36 5.79
N GLU A 143 -13.94 -12.33 4.96
CA GLU A 143 -13.69 -13.71 5.37
C GLU A 143 -12.29 -14.14 5.00
N PHE A 144 -11.57 -14.71 5.96
CA PHE A 144 -10.27 -15.34 5.74
C PHE A 144 -10.46 -16.85 5.85
N GLY A 145 -10.36 -17.54 4.71
CA GLY A 145 -10.60 -18.97 4.60
C GLY A 145 -9.48 -19.84 5.16
N SER A 146 -9.77 -21.14 5.28
CA SER A 146 -8.83 -22.12 5.82
C SER A 146 -7.53 -22.21 5.00
N GLY A 147 -6.39 -21.98 5.64
CA GLY A 147 -5.07 -22.03 5.00
C GLY A 147 -4.50 -20.66 4.61
N TYR A 148 -5.27 -19.57 4.76
CA TYR A 148 -4.74 -18.23 4.64
C TYR A 148 -3.84 -17.94 5.86
N LYS A 149 -2.51 -17.89 5.64
CA LYS A 149 -1.50 -17.78 6.72
C LYS A 149 -1.29 -16.35 7.25
N TRP A 150 -2.20 -15.43 6.91
CA TRP A 150 -2.04 -14.03 7.25
C TRP A 150 -2.73 -13.73 8.59
N SER A 151 -2.06 -12.93 9.40
CA SER A 151 -2.71 -12.29 10.54
C SER A 151 -3.67 -11.23 10.04
N ALA A 152 -4.75 -10.99 10.76
CA ALA A 152 -5.69 -9.93 10.42
C ALA A 152 -6.22 -9.25 11.67
N THR A 153 -6.44 -7.95 11.57
CA THR A 153 -7.09 -7.12 12.59
C THR A 153 -8.09 -6.18 11.96
N VAL A 154 -8.97 -5.65 12.80
CA VAL A 154 -9.90 -4.59 12.41
C VAL A 154 -9.51 -3.31 13.10
N LEU A 155 -9.48 -2.25 12.32
CA LEU A 155 -9.33 -0.88 12.75
C LEU A 155 -10.71 -0.23 12.58
N PRO A 156 -11.53 -0.08 13.63
CA PRO A 156 -12.95 0.24 13.47
C PRO A 156 -13.24 1.68 12.98
N GLY A 157 -12.23 2.55 12.89
CA GLY A 157 -12.43 4.00 12.77
C GLY A 157 -13.06 4.60 14.03
N ARG A 158 -13.13 5.92 14.14
CA ARG A 158 -13.75 6.63 15.28
C ARG A 158 -15.26 6.54 15.15
N GLY A 159 -15.90 6.00 16.17
CA GLY A 159 -17.36 5.89 16.24
C GLY A 159 -17.98 4.94 15.20
N GLY A 160 -17.17 4.17 14.45
CA GLY A 160 -17.66 3.12 13.58
C GLY A 160 -18.16 1.91 14.37
N PRO A 161 -19.11 1.13 13.82
CA PRO A 161 -19.55 -0.09 14.48
C PRO A 161 -18.38 -1.07 14.56
N LEU A 162 -18.21 -1.69 15.73
CA LEU A 162 -17.31 -2.84 15.86
C LEU A 162 -17.87 -3.99 15.03
N PRO A 163 -17.00 -4.75 14.32
CA PRO A 163 -17.47 -5.92 13.60
C PRO A 163 -17.93 -7.00 14.58
N GLU A 164 -18.94 -7.75 14.16
CA GLU A 164 -19.15 -9.09 14.69
C GLU A 164 -18.04 -10.01 14.17
N VAL A 165 -17.29 -10.63 15.07
CA VAL A 165 -16.22 -11.59 14.71
C VAL A 165 -16.75 -13.01 14.88
N ARG A 166 -16.81 -13.76 13.78
CA ARG A 166 -17.21 -15.16 13.76
C ARG A 166 -16.00 -16.03 13.43
N ASN A 167 -15.80 -17.07 14.23
CA ASN A 167 -14.82 -18.11 13.94
C ASN A 167 -15.58 -19.41 13.69
N SER A 168 -15.51 -19.92 12.46
CA SER A 168 -16.17 -21.18 12.07
C SER A 168 -15.15 -22.12 11.45
N GLY A 169 -14.78 -23.16 12.19
CA GLY A 169 -13.70 -24.06 11.80
C GLY A 169 -12.38 -23.32 11.60
N ARG A 170 -11.91 -23.24 10.36
CA ARG A 170 -10.67 -22.56 9.96
C ARG A 170 -10.92 -21.22 9.26
N THR A 171 -12.15 -20.73 9.27
CA THR A 171 -12.53 -19.45 8.67
C THR A 171 -12.74 -18.41 9.75
N ARG A 172 -12.13 -17.25 9.57
CA ARG A 172 -12.36 -16.06 10.39
C ARG A 172 -13.14 -15.03 9.58
N THR A 173 -14.30 -14.64 10.08
CA THR A 173 -15.21 -13.72 9.40
C THR A 173 -15.43 -12.47 10.25
N PHE A 174 -15.33 -11.31 9.61
CA PHE A 174 -15.66 -10.00 10.17
C PHE A 174 -16.92 -9.49 9.47
N VAL A 175 -17.99 -9.23 10.23
CA VAL A 175 -19.25 -8.71 9.70
C VAL A 175 -19.50 -7.32 10.26
N PHE A 176 -19.56 -6.33 9.38
CA PHE A 176 -19.91 -4.95 9.72
C PHE A 176 -21.34 -4.70 9.26
N ARG A 177 -22.15 -4.11 10.14
CA ARG A 177 -23.56 -3.82 9.87
C ARG A 177 -23.81 -2.31 9.89
N ASP A 178 -24.71 -1.88 9.01
CA ASP A 178 -25.19 -0.50 8.94
C ASP A 178 -24.07 0.55 8.83
N LEU A 179 -23.09 0.32 7.96
CA LEU A 179 -22.06 1.32 7.67
C LEU A 179 -22.69 2.52 6.94
N PRO A 180 -22.44 3.76 7.40
CA PRO A 180 -23.00 4.95 6.76
C PRO A 180 -22.38 5.16 5.37
N ALA A 181 -23.13 5.85 4.50
CA ALA A 181 -22.58 6.39 3.27
C ALA A 181 -21.44 7.37 3.59
N ARG A 182 -20.36 7.34 2.81
CA ARG A 182 -19.24 8.27 2.96
C ARG A 182 -18.77 8.80 1.61
N GLU A 183 -18.79 10.11 1.46
CA GLU A 183 -18.22 10.80 0.31
C GLU A 183 -16.69 10.78 0.41
N GLU A 184 -16.00 10.50 -0.70
CA GLU A 184 -14.57 10.74 -0.80
C GLU A 184 -14.33 12.23 -0.98
N VAL A 185 -13.66 12.84 -0.01
CA VAL A 185 -13.23 14.23 -0.11
C VAL A 185 -11.95 14.25 -0.94
N PRO A 186 -11.95 14.92 -2.12
CA PRO A 186 -10.73 15.06 -2.92
C PRO A 186 -9.60 15.63 -2.07
N PHE A 187 -8.39 15.08 -2.24
CA PHE A 187 -7.18 15.48 -1.51
C PHE A 187 -7.21 15.25 0.01
N SER A 188 -8.20 14.52 0.54
CA SER A 188 -8.10 14.02 1.92
C SER A 188 -7.00 12.96 2.03
N LEU A 189 -6.24 13.00 3.12
CA LEU A 189 -5.31 11.92 3.44
C LEU A 189 -6.15 10.71 3.83
N ALA A 190 -6.09 9.64 3.01
CA ALA A 190 -6.89 8.44 3.21
C ALA A 190 -6.80 7.87 4.64
N PRO A 191 -5.63 7.86 5.31
CA PRO A 191 -5.55 7.38 6.69
C PRO A 191 -6.26 8.27 7.72
N LEU A 192 -6.51 9.55 7.41
CA LEU A 192 -7.29 10.48 8.23
C LEU A 192 -8.79 10.42 7.94
N ALA A 193 -9.22 9.72 6.90
CA ALA A 193 -10.64 9.53 6.57
C ALA A 193 -11.38 8.66 7.61
N ASP A 194 -10.63 8.09 8.56
CA ASP A 194 -11.13 7.46 9.77
C ASP A 194 -12.20 6.40 9.49
N ARG A 195 -11.90 5.57 8.50
CA ARG A 195 -12.78 4.52 8.01
C ARG A 195 -12.52 3.23 8.78
N PRO A 196 -13.55 2.38 8.95
CA PRO A 196 -13.31 1.01 9.36
C PRO A 196 -12.44 0.34 8.29
N VAL A 197 -11.36 -0.33 8.71
CA VAL A 197 -10.43 -1.03 7.84
C VAL A 197 -10.23 -2.43 8.37
N VAL A 198 -10.27 -3.42 7.49
CA VAL A 198 -9.66 -4.72 7.77
C VAL A 198 -8.23 -4.66 7.26
N MET A 199 -7.26 -4.91 8.13
CA MET A 199 -5.87 -5.03 7.73
C MET A 199 -5.47 -6.50 7.88
N ALA A 200 -4.86 -7.07 6.84
CA ALA A 200 -4.21 -8.37 6.92
C ALA A 200 -2.74 -8.27 6.51
N TRP A 201 -1.91 -9.13 7.08
CA TRP A 201 -0.49 -9.18 6.79
C TRP A 201 0.08 -10.57 6.98
N TYR A 202 1.11 -10.90 6.21
CA TYR A 202 1.98 -12.02 6.50
C TYR A 202 2.67 -11.79 7.85
N GLN A 203 2.65 -12.77 8.73
CA GLN A 203 3.35 -12.66 10.01
C GLN A 203 4.64 -13.49 9.93
N PRO A 204 5.84 -12.86 9.93
CA PRO A 204 7.08 -13.61 9.94
C PRO A 204 7.12 -14.57 11.13
N GLU A 205 7.54 -15.81 10.89
CA GLU A 205 7.54 -16.89 11.89
C GLU A 205 8.31 -16.49 13.16
N LEU A 206 9.46 -15.85 12.98
CA LEU A 206 10.29 -15.33 14.08
C LEU A 206 9.55 -14.35 15.00
N LEU A 207 8.55 -13.64 14.47
CA LEU A 207 7.79 -12.62 15.19
C LEU A 207 6.42 -13.12 15.65
N ALA A 208 5.91 -14.22 15.08
CA ALA A 208 4.57 -14.74 15.34
C ALA A 208 4.34 -15.04 16.82
N GLY A 209 5.33 -15.60 17.52
CA GLY A 209 5.23 -15.93 18.95
C GLY A 209 5.09 -14.72 19.88
N GLN A 210 5.46 -13.51 19.44
CA GLN A 210 5.34 -12.28 20.24
C GLN A 210 4.14 -11.41 19.86
N ALA A 211 3.48 -11.72 18.73
CA ALA A 211 2.33 -10.95 18.26
C ALA A 211 1.14 -10.97 19.23
N HIS A 212 1.10 -11.95 20.15
CA HIS A 212 0.05 -12.09 21.16
C HIS A 212 0.59 -11.80 22.57
N GLY A 213 0.47 -10.55 23.01
CA GLY A 213 0.58 -10.18 24.44
C GLY A 213 1.86 -9.45 24.88
N ASN A 214 2.87 -9.30 24.02
CA ASN A 214 4.06 -8.48 24.32
C ASN A 214 4.51 -7.66 23.12
N LEU A 215 3.81 -6.55 22.87
CA LEU A 215 4.07 -5.66 21.74
C LEU A 215 5.44 -5.00 21.81
N ASP A 216 5.93 -4.65 23.00
CA ASP A 216 7.27 -4.07 23.14
C ASP A 216 8.35 -5.06 22.69
N ASN A 217 8.23 -6.32 23.11
CA ASN A 217 9.15 -7.36 22.65
C ASN A 217 9.00 -7.65 21.15
N TYR A 218 7.77 -7.64 20.63
CA TYR A 218 7.53 -7.76 19.19
C TYR A 218 8.31 -6.71 18.40
N TRP A 219 8.18 -5.43 18.76
CA TRP A 219 8.84 -4.34 18.06
C TRP A 219 10.36 -4.34 18.25
N GLN A 220 10.85 -4.71 19.43
CA GLN A 220 12.29 -4.89 19.65
C GLN A 220 12.88 -6.03 18.81
N LEU A 221 12.16 -7.14 18.65
CA LEU A 221 12.59 -8.24 17.78
C LEU A 221 12.51 -7.86 16.30
N ALA A 222 11.46 -7.16 15.89
CA ALA A 222 11.31 -6.64 14.54
C ALA A 222 12.48 -5.72 14.17
N ALA A 223 12.80 -4.75 15.04
CA ALA A 223 13.93 -3.85 14.84
C ALA A 223 15.26 -4.60 14.66
N ARG A 224 15.57 -5.55 15.57
CA ARG A 224 16.86 -6.27 15.58
C ARG A 224 17.00 -7.34 14.50
N ASN A 225 15.93 -8.08 14.23
CA ASN A 225 16.03 -9.29 13.39
C ASN A 225 15.46 -9.12 12.01
N TYR A 226 14.54 -8.18 11.81
CA TYR A 226 13.96 -7.93 10.51
C TYR A 226 14.66 -6.72 9.88
N TRP A 227 14.57 -5.56 10.51
CA TRP A 227 15.02 -4.32 9.89
C TRP A 227 16.52 -4.06 9.97
N GLU A 228 17.17 -4.34 11.09
CA GLU A 228 18.63 -4.20 11.15
C GLU A 228 19.32 -5.15 10.16
N ARG A 229 18.79 -6.36 9.95
CA ARG A 229 19.28 -7.27 8.90
C ARG A 229 19.01 -6.73 7.50
N HIS A 230 17.86 -6.10 7.27
CA HIS A 230 17.54 -5.48 5.98
C HIS A 230 18.49 -4.34 5.62
N TYR A 231 18.83 -3.48 6.58
CA TYR A 231 19.64 -2.27 6.34
C TYR A 231 21.14 -2.43 6.58
N LYS A 232 21.57 -3.41 7.37
CA LYS A 232 23.00 -3.63 7.67
C LYS A 232 23.49 -5.03 7.29
N GLY A 233 22.59 -5.94 6.94
CA GLY A 233 22.95 -7.30 6.55
C GLY A 233 23.31 -7.41 5.07
N TRP A 234 24.26 -8.30 4.76
CA TRP A 234 24.56 -8.80 3.41
C TRP A 234 24.80 -7.74 2.33
N ILE A 235 25.26 -6.53 2.71
CA ILE A 235 25.59 -5.49 1.75
C ILE A 235 26.89 -5.88 1.02
N LYS A 236 26.76 -6.19 -0.27
CA LYS A 236 27.87 -6.41 -1.16
C LYS A 236 28.45 -5.06 -1.57
N THR A 237 29.65 -4.80 -1.08
CA THR A 237 30.46 -3.65 -1.49
C THR A 237 31.53 -4.10 -2.48
N GLY A 238 31.76 -3.31 -3.53
CA GLY A 238 32.73 -3.61 -4.57
C GLY A 238 33.68 -2.45 -4.85
N ARG A 239 34.41 -2.54 -5.97
CA ARG A 239 35.41 -1.54 -6.35
C ARG A 239 34.78 -0.21 -6.76
N ALA A 240 33.67 -0.23 -7.51
CA ALA A 240 32.94 0.97 -7.89
C ALA A 240 32.37 1.68 -6.66
N PHE A 241 31.79 0.95 -5.70
CA PHE A 241 31.34 1.57 -4.46
C PHE A 241 32.49 2.19 -3.65
N ARG A 242 33.65 1.50 -3.54
CA ARG A 242 34.82 2.06 -2.83
C ARG A 242 35.33 3.35 -3.48
N ALA A 243 35.44 3.37 -4.82
CA ALA A 243 35.85 4.56 -5.55
C ALA A 243 34.86 5.72 -5.36
N LEU A 244 33.55 5.43 -5.41
CA LEU A 244 32.51 6.41 -5.09
C LEU A 244 32.66 6.93 -3.66
N ALA A 245 32.85 6.05 -2.68
CA ALA A 245 33.00 6.45 -1.28
C ALA A 245 34.21 7.36 -1.08
N GLU A 246 35.37 7.02 -1.67
CA GLU A 246 36.56 7.86 -1.64
C GLU A 246 36.30 9.24 -2.27
N GLU A 247 35.66 9.28 -3.44
CA GLU A 247 35.29 10.53 -4.13
C GLU A 247 34.37 11.40 -3.26
N LEU A 248 33.28 10.84 -2.75
CA LEU A 248 32.22 11.61 -2.10
C LEU A 248 32.57 12.01 -0.66
N THR A 249 33.41 11.23 0.03
CA THR A 249 33.83 11.54 1.42
C THR A 249 35.07 12.42 1.50
N ALA A 250 35.73 12.72 0.37
CA ALA A 250 36.90 13.58 0.34
C ALA A 250 36.58 15.01 0.82
N GLY A 251 37.35 15.50 1.80
CA GLY A 251 37.26 16.88 2.29
C GLY A 251 35.91 17.22 2.94
N LEU A 252 35.25 16.25 3.58
CA LEU A 252 34.07 16.53 4.38
C LEU A 252 34.41 17.42 5.59
N PRO A 253 33.51 18.34 5.99
CA PRO A 253 33.63 19.11 7.22
C PRO A 253 33.80 18.22 8.46
N ALA A 254 34.39 18.77 9.53
CA ALA A 254 34.51 18.08 10.81
C ALA A 254 33.17 17.95 11.55
N ASP A 255 32.23 18.88 11.30
CA ASP A 255 30.89 18.83 11.87
C ASP A 255 30.07 17.69 11.20
N PRO A 256 29.58 16.69 11.97
CA PRO A 256 28.87 15.54 11.39
C PRO A 256 27.61 15.90 10.61
N ALA A 257 26.89 16.95 11.01
CA ALA A 257 25.66 17.37 10.35
C ALA A 257 25.94 18.08 9.03
N GLU A 258 26.94 18.96 9.00
CA GLU A 258 27.41 19.59 7.76
C GLU A 258 28.01 18.54 6.80
N ALA A 259 28.80 17.61 7.32
CA ALA A 259 29.36 16.50 6.56
C ALA A 259 28.28 15.64 5.92
N ALA A 260 27.29 15.18 6.70
CA ALA A 260 26.20 14.36 6.20
C ALA A 260 25.35 15.10 5.16
N SER A 261 25.04 16.38 5.41
CA SER A 261 24.26 17.20 4.46
C SER A 261 25.01 17.42 3.14
N LEU A 262 26.33 17.65 3.20
CA LEU A 262 27.16 17.77 2.01
C LEU A 262 27.27 16.45 1.26
N LEU A 263 27.45 15.34 1.99
CA LEU A 263 27.54 14.01 1.43
C LEU A 263 26.26 13.61 0.70
N LEU A 264 25.08 13.91 1.26
CA LEU A 264 23.79 13.67 0.62
C LEU A 264 23.67 14.44 -0.70
N ARG A 265 23.98 15.75 -0.68
CA ARG A 265 23.98 16.58 -1.90
C ARG A 265 24.94 16.07 -2.97
N ARG A 266 26.11 15.54 -2.57
CA ARG A 266 27.08 14.94 -3.48
C ARG A 266 26.56 13.64 -4.08
N LEU A 267 25.93 12.80 -3.27
CA LEU A 267 25.28 11.56 -3.72
C LEU A 267 24.17 11.85 -4.75
N ASP A 268 23.26 12.78 -4.47
CA ASP A 268 22.17 13.17 -5.37
C ASP A 268 22.63 13.68 -6.74
N ARG A 269 23.81 14.29 -6.80
CA ARG A 269 24.44 14.75 -8.06
C ARG A 269 25.09 13.59 -8.81
N ARG A 270 25.59 12.59 -8.10
CA ARG A 270 26.42 11.52 -8.66
C ARG A 270 25.60 10.31 -9.11
N ILE A 271 24.47 10.07 -8.45
CA ILE A 271 23.55 8.96 -8.70
C ILE A 271 22.15 9.55 -8.96
N ARG A 272 21.52 9.16 -10.07
CA ARG A 272 20.17 9.61 -10.40
C ARG A 272 19.14 8.90 -9.53
N ASN A 273 18.31 9.65 -8.83
CA ASN A 273 17.17 9.09 -8.10
C ASN A 273 15.98 8.91 -9.05
N VAL A 274 15.66 7.67 -9.40
CA VAL A 274 14.62 7.34 -10.38
C VAL A 274 13.23 7.31 -9.78
N SER A 275 13.12 7.28 -8.45
CA SER A 275 11.84 7.45 -7.74
C SER A 275 11.41 8.93 -7.74
N PHE A 276 12.36 9.87 -7.73
CA PHE A 276 12.10 11.31 -7.73
C PHE A 276 12.93 12.05 -8.80
N PRO A 277 12.71 11.77 -10.10
CA PRO A 277 13.46 12.39 -11.17
C PRO A 277 13.08 13.85 -11.36
N THR A 278 14.07 14.68 -11.65
CA THR A 278 13.89 16.05 -12.15
C THR A 278 13.18 16.04 -13.50
N LEU A 279 12.62 17.18 -13.91
CA LEU A 279 11.97 17.32 -15.23
C LEU A 279 12.91 16.95 -16.38
N ALA A 280 14.19 17.34 -16.29
CA ALA A 280 15.20 17.01 -17.30
C ALA A 280 15.53 15.51 -17.33
N GLU A 281 15.61 14.85 -16.17
CA GLU A 281 15.83 13.41 -16.11
C GLU A 281 14.63 12.64 -16.66
N ARG A 282 13.38 13.05 -16.35
CA ARG A 282 12.16 12.38 -16.84
C ARG A 282 12.12 12.19 -18.35
N SER A 283 12.58 13.17 -19.13
CA SER A 283 12.63 13.07 -20.59
C SER A 283 13.69 12.11 -21.14
N SER A 284 14.65 11.71 -20.31
CA SER A 284 15.80 10.86 -20.68
C SER A 284 15.79 9.50 -20.01
N LEU A 285 14.92 9.30 -19.01
CA LEU A 285 14.80 8.05 -18.29
C LEU A 285 13.92 7.10 -19.09
N ASP A 286 14.53 6.02 -19.54
CA ASP A 286 13.79 4.82 -19.87
C ASP A 286 13.38 4.14 -18.55
N ILE A 287 12.32 4.65 -17.94
CA ILE A 287 11.78 4.14 -16.66
C ILE A 287 11.43 2.65 -16.79
N LEU A 288 11.12 2.18 -18.02
CA LEU A 288 10.80 0.79 -18.33
C LEU A 288 12.05 -0.12 -18.37
N ALA A 289 13.24 0.43 -18.60
CA ALA A 289 14.50 -0.34 -18.58
C ALA A 289 14.96 -0.72 -17.16
N ILE A 290 14.43 -0.07 -16.12
CA ILE A 290 14.65 -0.45 -14.72
C ILE A 290 13.63 -1.54 -14.38
N ARG A 291 13.88 -2.74 -14.91
CA ARG A 291 12.97 -3.89 -14.78
C ARG A 291 12.81 -4.25 -13.30
N ALA A 292 11.62 -4.75 -12.94
CA ALA A 292 11.34 -5.31 -11.61
C ALA A 292 12.38 -6.39 -11.19
N ASP A 293 12.98 -7.06 -12.17
CA ASP A 293 13.99 -8.10 -12.03
C ASP A 293 15.33 -7.57 -11.48
N ASP A 294 15.63 -6.27 -11.60
CA ASP A 294 16.82 -5.63 -11.04
C ASP A 294 16.71 -5.36 -9.52
N TYR A 295 15.52 -5.51 -8.93
CA TYR A 295 15.27 -5.21 -7.50
C TYR A 295 15.78 -6.28 -6.54
N ASP A 296 16.26 -7.43 -7.03
CA ASP A 296 16.97 -8.43 -6.21
C ASP A 296 18.43 -7.99 -5.91
N ALA A 297 18.89 -6.89 -6.51
CA ALA A 297 20.20 -6.29 -6.28
C ALA A 297 20.19 -5.18 -5.21
N ARG A 298 19.14 -5.05 -4.39
CA ARG A 298 19.01 -3.99 -3.35
C ARG A 298 20.18 -3.94 -2.37
N HIS A 299 20.85 -5.08 -2.16
CA HIS A 299 22.04 -5.19 -1.31
C HIS A 299 23.36 -5.19 -2.09
N ASP A 300 23.36 -4.96 -3.40
CA ASP A 300 24.56 -4.88 -4.26
C ASP A 300 24.89 -3.44 -4.64
N LEU A 301 25.54 -2.71 -3.71
CA LEU A 301 25.95 -1.33 -3.94
C LEU A 301 26.91 -1.18 -5.12
N GLU A 302 27.68 -2.21 -5.47
CA GLU A 302 28.53 -2.19 -6.66
C GLU A 302 27.70 -2.03 -7.93
N ASN A 303 26.61 -2.81 -8.06
CA ASN A 303 25.74 -2.76 -9.22
C ASN A 303 25.02 -1.41 -9.31
N ILE A 304 24.44 -0.95 -8.19
CA ILE A 304 23.74 0.34 -8.11
C ILE A 304 24.65 1.48 -8.58
N VAL A 305 25.90 1.52 -8.11
CA VAL A 305 26.87 2.55 -8.50
C VAL A 305 27.26 2.46 -9.98
N ARG A 306 27.45 1.25 -10.52
CA ARG A 306 27.75 1.05 -11.96
C ARG A 306 26.61 1.51 -12.85
N ARG A 307 25.37 1.25 -12.46
CA ARG A 307 24.16 1.72 -13.16
C ARG A 307 24.04 3.25 -13.13
N GLY A 308 24.56 3.90 -12.09
CA GLY A 308 24.50 5.36 -11.92
C GLY A 308 23.07 5.87 -11.67
N ALA A 309 22.16 4.97 -11.29
CA ALA A 309 20.77 5.25 -11.01
C ALA A 309 20.26 4.34 -9.89
N ALA A 310 19.47 4.90 -8.99
CA ALA A 310 18.98 4.25 -7.78
C ALA A 310 17.54 4.68 -7.48
N THR A 311 16.75 3.77 -6.93
CA THR A 311 15.45 4.04 -6.31
C THR A 311 15.62 4.78 -4.98
N ALA A 312 14.52 5.28 -4.41
CA ALA A 312 14.53 5.93 -3.10
C ALA A 312 15.15 5.04 -2.00
N GLU A 313 14.80 3.75 -1.97
CA GLU A 313 15.35 2.79 -1.00
C GLU A 313 16.86 2.57 -1.21
N GLU A 314 17.30 2.38 -2.46
CA GLU A 314 18.71 2.21 -2.81
C GLU A 314 19.56 3.45 -2.50
N MET A 315 18.99 4.66 -2.65
CA MET A 315 19.62 5.90 -2.19
C MET A 315 19.83 5.89 -0.67
N GLY A 316 18.88 5.35 0.08
CA GLY A 316 19.00 5.10 1.51
C GLY A 316 20.18 4.19 1.85
N PHE A 317 20.30 3.03 1.20
CA PHE A 317 21.43 2.10 1.44
C PHE A 317 22.78 2.72 1.09
N LEU A 318 22.90 3.39 -0.06
CA LEU A 318 24.12 4.09 -0.46
C LEU A 318 24.51 5.14 0.58
N PHE A 319 23.56 5.95 1.03
CA PHE A 319 23.84 7.02 1.98
C PHE A 319 24.27 6.49 3.34
N ILE A 320 23.60 5.46 3.87
CA ILE A 320 23.98 4.80 5.12
C ILE A 320 25.42 4.28 5.03
N ALA A 321 25.77 3.56 3.95
CA ALA A 321 27.11 3.01 3.77
C ALA A 321 28.18 4.12 3.58
N LEU A 322 27.84 5.23 2.93
CA LEU A 322 28.73 6.37 2.77
C LEU A 322 28.98 7.09 4.11
N LEU A 323 27.96 7.24 4.95
CA LEU A 323 28.13 7.80 6.30
C LEU A 323 29.07 6.93 7.13
N GLU A 324 28.87 5.61 7.13
CA GLU A 324 29.75 4.69 7.84
C GLU A 324 31.20 4.78 7.34
N LYS A 325 31.41 4.94 6.02
CA LYS A 325 32.74 5.19 5.44
C LYS A 325 33.35 6.52 5.84
N ALA A 326 32.53 7.53 6.07
CA ALA A 326 32.96 8.82 6.61
C ALA A 326 33.20 8.79 8.13
N GLY A 327 33.03 7.64 8.80
CA GLY A 327 33.14 7.53 10.26
C GLY A 327 31.95 8.11 11.03
N ILE A 328 30.84 8.39 10.34
CA ILE A 328 29.59 8.84 10.93
C ILE A 328 28.71 7.60 11.14
N HIS A 329 28.27 7.38 12.38
CA HIS A 329 27.42 6.22 12.72
C HIS A 329 25.94 6.63 12.75
N PRO A 330 25.18 6.38 11.66
CA PRO A 330 23.78 6.78 11.62
C PRO A 330 22.91 5.95 12.57
N ARG A 331 21.84 6.58 13.05
CA ARG A 331 20.68 5.91 13.65
C ARG A 331 19.59 5.83 12.60
N LEU A 332 18.88 4.71 12.52
CA LEU A 332 17.78 4.55 11.59
C LEU A 332 16.46 4.72 12.35
N ALA A 333 15.55 5.50 11.80
CA ALA A 333 14.16 5.53 12.23
C ALA A 333 13.29 5.05 11.08
N LEU A 334 12.51 4.02 11.32
CA LEU A 334 11.55 3.50 10.36
C LEU A 334 10.24 4.23 10.57
N VAL A 335 9.67 4.68 9.48
CA VAL A 335 8.47 5.51 9.49
C VAL A 335 7.45 4.95 8.51
N GLN A 336 6.21 5.36 8.74
CA GLN A 336 5.09 5.09 7.85
C GLN A 336 4.74 6.38 7.14
N ASP A 337 4.77 6.35 5.81
CA ASP A 337 4.28 7.46 4.98
C ASP A 337 2.77 7.66 5.24
N ARG A 338 2.39 8.87 5.66
CA ARG A 338 0.99 9.26 5.94
C ARG A 338 0.09 9.33 4.74
N THR A 339 0.64 9.40 3.54
CA THR A 339 -0.16 9.23 2.33
C THR A 339 -0.64 7.79 2.18
N ARG A 340 0.07 6.84 2.81
CA ARG A 340 -0.20 5.40 2.74
C ARG A 340 -0.86 4.83 3.99
N GLY A 341 -0.53 5.32 5.18
CA GLY A 341 -1.05 4.75 6.42
C GLY A 341 -0.76 5.59 7.67
N LEU A 342 -1.37 5.21 8.80
CA LEU A 342 -0.96 5.70 10.12
C LEU A 342 -0.27 4.56 10.86
N LEU A 343 0.90 4.83 11.43
CA LEU A 343 1.61 3.86 12.25
C LEU A 343 0.77 3.51 13.49
N ARG A 344 0.48 2.21 13.69
CA ARG A 344 -0.22 1.71 14.87
C ARG A 344 0.65 0.66 15.56
N LEU A 345 1.41 1.11 16.56
CA LEU A 345 2.23 0.21 17.38
C LEU A 345 1.42 -0.84 18.15
N SER A 346 0.11 -0.62 18.33
CA SER A 346 -0.81 -1.60 18.88
C SER A 346 -1.09 -2.78 17.95
N VAL A 347 -0.72 -2.66 16.67
CA VAL A 347 -0.88 -3.74 15.69
C VAL A 347 0.49 -4.33 15.38
N PRO A 348 0.72 -5.63 15.67
CA PRO A 348 2.00 -6.28 15.44
C PRO A 348 2.16 -6.63 13.95
N ASN A 349 2.24 -5.60 13.10
CA ASN A 349 2.48 -5.71 11.67
C ASN A 349 3.76 -4.94 11.34
N VAL A 350 4.86 -5.66 11.07
CA VAL A 350 6.14 -5.03 10.71
C VAL A 350 6.08 -4.26 9.40
N PHE A 351 5.16 -4.59 8.50
CA PHE A 351 5.03 -3.98 7.18
C PHE A 351 4.33 -2.61 7.20
N GLN A 352 3.94 -2.11 8.38
CA GLN A 352 3.51 -0.72 8.60
C GLN A 352 4.67 0.28 8.57
N MET A 353 5.85 -0.10 8.08
CA MET A 353 6.94 0.83 7.92
C MET A 353 7.42 0.67 6.49
N ASP A 354 7.40 1.77 5.75
CA ASP A 354 7.69 1.76 4.32
C ASP A 354 8.69 2.83 3.90
N ASP A 355 9.20 3.61 4.86
CA ASP A 355 10.33 4.50 4.66
C ASP A 355 11.32 4.48 5.84
N VAL A 356 12.52 5.02 5.59
CA VAL A 356 13.61 5.12 6.54
C VAL A 356 14.18 6.53 6.59
N LEU A 357 14.20 7.09 7.79
CA LEU A 357 14.95 8.29 8.10
C LEU A 357 16.34 7.91 8.62
N VAL A 358 17.35 8.59 8.09
CA VAL A 358 18.75 8.44 8.48
C VAL A 358 19.11 9.57 9.43
N GLY A 359 19.23 9.25 10.71
CA GLY A 359 19.56 10.16 11.79
C GLY A 359 21.06 10.26 12.02
N VAL A 360 21.61 11.46 11.99
CA VAL A 360 23.01 11.75 12.30
C VAL A 360 23.11 12.35 13.70
N PRO A 361 23.69 11.63 14.68
CA PRO A 361 23.87 12.17 16.03
C PRO A 361 24.76 13.41 16.01
N MET A 362 24.28 14.49 16.64
CA MET A 362 25.02 15.72 16.85
C MET A 362 25.28 15.88 18.35
N PRO A 363 26.54 15.70 18.81
CA PRO A 363 26.88 15.91 20.22
C PRO A 363 26.36 17.25 20.74
N GLY A 364 25.56 17.23 21.80
CA GLY A 364 24.96 18.42 22.42
C GLY A 364 23.79 19.06 21.64
N ARG A 365 23.40 18.57 20.46
CA ARG A 365 22.35 19.17 19.61
C ARG A 365 21.25 18.19 19.15
N GLY A 366 21.29 16.93 19.58
CA GLY A 366 20.28 15.92 19.26
C GLY A 366 20.62 15.11 18.02
N ILE A 367 19.65 14.88 17.14
CA ILE A 367 19.80 14.07 15.91
C ILE A 367 19.31 14.89 14.73
N LEU A 368 20.13 14.98 13.68
CA LEU A 368 19.71 15.49 12.38
C LEU A 368 19.09 14.36 11.58
N TRP A 369 17.79 14.43 11.30
CA TRP A 369 17.11 13.45 10.45
C TRP A 369 17.23 13.86 8.97
N LEU A 370 17.62 12.90 8.14
CA LEU A 370 17.79 13.03 6.70
C LEU A 370 16.98 11.96 6.00
N GLU A 371 16.50 12.25 4.80
CA GLU A 371 15.69 11.35 4.00
C GLU A 371 16.29 11.21 2.59
N PRO A 372 17.24 10.29 2.40
CA PRO A 372 18.01 10.20 1.16
C PRO A 372 17.17 9.80 -0.05
N GLY A 373 16.03 9.16 0.20
CA GLY A 373 15.08 8.77 -0.83
C GLY A 373 14.31 9.94 -1.43
N LEU A 374 14.14 11.05 -0.68
CA LEU A 374 13.40 12.23 -1.11
C LEU A 374 14.33 13.40 -1.43
N ARG A 375 14.68 13.54 -2.71
CA ARG A 375 15.60 14.56 -3.22
C ARG A 375 15.28 16.01 -2.80
N TYR A 376 14.01 16.33 -2.58
CA TYR A 376 13.56 17.69 -2.23
C TYR A 376 13.25 17.86 -0.75
N ALA A 377 13.47 16.84 0.08
CA ALA A 377 13.36 16.95 1.53
C ALA A 377 14.54 17.77 2.07
N ALA A 378 14.24 18.84 2.80
CA ALA A 378 15.27 19.67 3.41
C ALA A 378 15.86 18.95 4.64
N PRO A 379 17.20 18.96 4.82
CA PRO A 379 17.84 18.38 6.01
C PRO A 379 17.23 18.88 7.32
N GLY A 380 16.91 17.96 8.23
CA GLY A 380 16.34 18.29 9.54
C GLY A 380 14.85 18.64 9.53
N LEU A 381 14.23 18.76 8.36
CA LEU A 381 12.78 18.76 8.21
C LEU A 381 12.35 17.34 7.89
N VAL A 382 11.89 16.63 8.92
CA VAL A 382 11.12 15.41 8.71
C VAL A 382 9.86 15.80 7.96
N HIS A 383 9.61 15.17 6.81
CA HIS A 383 8.43 15.47 5.99
C HIS A 383 7.17 15.48 6.87
N PRO A 384 6.24 16.44 6.69
CA PRO A 384 5.00 16.49 7.48
C PRO A 384 4.21 15.17 7.46
N ASP A 385 4.43 14.38 6.40
CA ASP A 385 3.84 13.05 6.23
C ASP A 385 4.45 11.99 7.16
N TYR A 386 5.40 12.34 8.04
CA TYR A 386 5.91 11.44 9.10
C TYR A 386 5.75 11.97 10.53
N GLN A 387 5.32 13.24 10.72
CA GLN A 387 5.28 13.93 12.03
C GLN A 387 3.96 13.79 12.76
#